data_AF-A0A957USX7-F1
#
_entry.id   AF-A0A957USX7-F1
#
_cell.length_a   1.000
_cell.length_b   1.000
_cell.length_c   1.000
_cell.angle_alpha   90.00
_cell.angle_beta   90.00
_cell.angle_gamma   90.00
#
_symmetry.space_group_name_H-M   'P 1'
#
loop_
_entity.id
_entity.type
_entity.pdbx_description
1 polymer ?
#
loop_
_entity_poly.entity_id
_entity_poly.type
_entity_poly.pdbx_seq_one_letter_code
_entity_poly.pdbx_strand_id
1 'polypeptide(L)'
;MSACNPYSQLLAEEENLKRHRLLRNVLEMHNCRYFEGSGVADVGEWPRERGLLAVGLPLQQALLVGQVFQQNAIMFCSVGDTAHVLSYLNAVG
;
A
#
# COMPACT_ATOMS: atom_id res chain seq x y z
N MET A 1 -3.19 -2.03 -0.45
CA MET A 1 -1.87 -1.38 -0.42
C MET A 1 -1.94 -0.10 0.38
N SER A 2 -0.85 0.27 1.06
CA SER A 2 -0.70 1.50 1.83
C SER A 2 0.34 2.40 1.17
N ALA A 3 0.31 3.69 1.48
CA ALA A 3 1.40 4.61 1.21
C ALA A 3 2.02 5.20 2.49
N CYS A 4 1.48 4.81 3.65
CA CYS A 4 1.95 5.26 4.94
C CYS A 4 3.27 4.57 5.29
N ASN A 5 4.01 5.19 6.22
CA ASN A 5 5.19 4.62 6.87
C ASN A 5 6.17 3.92 5.88
N PRO A 6 6.70 4.65 4.88
CA PRO A 6 7.58 4.07 3.85
C PRO A 6 8.75 3.32 4.48
N TYR A 7 9.07 2.16 3.91
CA TYR A 7 10.06 1.21 4.43
C TYR A 7 9.84 0.88 5.92
N SER A 8 8.59 0.92 6.38
CA SER A 8 8.19 0.74 7.78
C SER A 8 8.77 1.78 8.74
N GLN A 9 9.11 2.97 8.24
CA GLN A 9 9.54 4.11 9.05
C GLN A 9 8.33 4.95 9.47
N LEU A 10 8.13 5.13 10.78
CA LEU A 10 7.02 5.92 11.30
C LEU A 10 7.13 7.38 10.85
N LEU A 11 6.05 7.88 10.26
CA LEU A 11 5.89 9.29 9.91
C LEU A 11 4.79 9.94 10.73
N ALA A 12 4.82 11.27 10.79
CA ALA A 12 3.72 12.06 11.33
C ALA A 12 2.42 11.79 10.54
N GLU A 13 1.27 11.84 11.23
CA GLU A 13 -0.02 11.54 10.63
C GLU A 13 -0.34 12.41 9.40
N GLU A 14 0.02 13.70 9.45
CA GLU A 14 -0.20 14.63 8.35
C GLU A 14 0.55 14.21 7.08
N GLU A 15 1.78 13.70 7.23
CA GLU A 15 2.59 13.23 6.11
C GLU A 15 2.01 11.93 5.55
N ASN A 16 1.62 11.00 6.41
CA ASN A 16 0.88 9.80 6.00
C ASN A 16 -0.42 10.16 5.26
N LEU A 17 -1.13 11.22 5.66
CA LEU A 17 -2.35 11.69 4.98
C LEU A 17 -2.07 12.31 3.60
N LYS A 18 -0.95 13.02 3.43
CA LYS A 18 -0.50 13.52 2.12
C LYS A 18 -0.16 12.36 1.18
N ARG A 19 0.61 11.39 1.67
CA ARG A 19 0.98 10.18 0.91
C ARG A 19 -0.24 9.34 0.53
N HIS A 20 -1.21 9.15 1.43
CA HIS A 20 -2.47 8.45 1.14
C HIS A 20 -3.29 9.16 0.05
N ARG A 21 -3.34 10.51 0.07
CA ARG A 21 -3.97 11.31 -0.99
C ARG A 21 -3.28 11.10 -2.34
N LEU A 22 -1.95 11.10 -2.37
CA LEU A 22 -1.21 10.83 -3.60
C LEU A 22 -1.48 9.41 -4.13
N LEU A 23 -1.56 8.41 -3.27
CA LEU A 23 -1.90 7.05 -3.67
C LEU A 23 -3.29 6.98 -4.32
N ARG A 24 -4.30 7.65 -3.74
CA ARG A 24 -5.63 7.75 -4.35
C ARG A 24 -5.56 8.36 -5.75
N ASN A 25 -4.89 9.49 -5.90
CA ASN A 25 -4.75 10.15 -7.20
C ASN A 25 -4.09 9.23 -8.24
N VAL A 26 -3.07 8.46 -7.86
CA VAL A 26 -2.43 7.48 -8.75
C VAL A 26 -3.42 6.40 -9.18
N LEU A 27 -4.20 5.83 -8.27
CA LEU A 27 -5.20 4.83 -8.61
C LEU A 27 -6.32 5.40 -9.51
N GLU A 28 -6.75 6.63 -9.26
CA GLU A 28 -7.73 7.34 -10.09
C GLU A 28 -7.22 7.59 -11.51
N MET A 29 -5.96 8.02 -11.66
CA MET A 29 -5.32 8.19 -12.97
C MET A 29 -5.27 6.88 -13.77
N HIS A 30 -5.19 5.74 -13.09
CA HIS A 30 -5.24 4.41 -13.71
C HIS A 30 -6.67 3.86 -13.85
N ASN A 31 -7.71 4.67 -13.61
CA ASN A 31 -9.13 4.27 -13.63
C ASN A 31 -9.41 3.03 -12.75
N CYS A 32 -8.63 2.85 -11.68
CA CYS A 32 -8.80 1.73 -10.76
C CYS A 32 -9.90 2.03 -9.75
N ARG A 33 -10.77 1.05 -9.52
CA ARG A 33 -11.72 1.11 -8.41
C ARG A 33 -10.97 0.77 -7.13
N TYR A 34 -11.27 1.48 -6.05
CA TYR A 34 -10.64 1.21 -4.76
C TYR A 34 -11.62 1.41 -3.60
N PHE A 35 -11.30 0.76 -2.48
CA PHE A 35 -12.04 0.87 -1.22
C PHE A 35 -11.09 1.31 -0.12
N GLU A 36 -11.55 2.24 0.73
CA GLU A 36 -10.80 2.65 1.92
C GLU A 36 -10.72 1.51 2.93
N GLY A 37 -9.55 1.36 3.54
CA GLY A 37 -9.28 0.36 4.56
C GLY A 37 -8.30 0.89 5.59
N SER A 38 -8.15 0.17 6.69
CA SER A 38 -7.11 0.49 7.65
C SER A 38 -6.58 -0.75 8.35
N GLY A 39 -5.26 -0.82 8.48
CA GLY A 39 -4.59 -1.77 9.36
C GLY A 39 -4.62 -1.25 10.78
N VAL A 40 -4.95 -2.13 11.72
CA VAL A 40 -4.82 -1.88 13.16
C VAL A 40 -3.88 -2.96 13.69
N ALA A 41 -2.86 -2.57 14.44
CA ALA A 41 -1.99 -3.55 15.08
C ALA A 41 -2.74 -4.18 16.26
N ASP A 42 -2.71 -5.51 16.36
CA ASP A 42 -3.30 -6.24 17.49
C ASP A 42 -2.54 -6.00 18.80
N VAL A 43 -1.26 -5.61 18.70
CA VAL A 43 -0.36 -5.37 19.84
C VAL A 43 0.53 -4.16 19.55
N GLY A 44 0.72 -3.31 20.57
CA GLY A 44 1.61 -2.15 20.53
C GLY A 44 0.89 -0.83 20.22
N GLU A 45 1.67 0.26 20.19
CA GLU A 45 1.18 1.63 19.98
C GLU A 45 1.26 2.08 18.51
N TRP A 46 1.36 1.14 17.56
CA TRP A 46 1.40 1.52 16.15
C TRP A 46 0.09 2.22 15.78
N PRO A 47 0.15 3.45 15.24
CA PRO A 47 -1.04 4.17 14.86
C PRO A 47 -1.76 3.42 13.76
N ARG A 48 -3.09 3.56 13.74
CA ARG A 48 -3.95 3.01 12.68
C ARG A 48 -3.41 3.43 11.32
N GLU A 49 -3.10 2.46 10.47
CA GLU A 49 -2.50 2.71 9.17
C GLU A 49 -3.57 2.74 8.09
N ARG A 50 -3.72 3.87 7.39
CA ARG A 50 -4.64 3.99 6.25
C ARG A 50 -4.09 3.25 5.04
N GLY A 51 -4.98 2.57 4.31
CA GLY A 51 -4.65 1.91 3.05
C GLY A 51 -5.86 1.77 2.14
N LEU A 52 -5.63 1.26 0.94
CA LEU A 52 -6.63 1.09 -0.11
C LEU A 52 -6.63 -0.36 -0.61
N LEU A 53 -7.81 -0.95 -0.76
CA LEU A 53 -8.00 -2.16 -1.55
C LEU A 53 -8.30 -1.75 -3.00
N ALA A 54 -7.32 -1.86 -3.89
CA ALA A 54 -7.47 -1.57 -5.31
C ALA A 54 -7.92 -2.81 -6.07
N VAL A 55 -8.93 -2.68 -6.94
CA VAL A 55 -9.50 -3.75 -7.76
C VAL A 55 -9.31 -3.40 -9.24
N GLY A 56 -8.92 -4.41 -10.03
CA GLY A 56 -8.67 -4.24 -11.46
C GLY A 56 -7.29 -3.66 -11.79
N LEU A 57 -6.39 -3.58 -10.80
CA LEU A 57 -5.00 -3.18 -11.00
C LEU A 57 -4.15 -4.41 -11.36
N PRO A 58 -3.54 -4.48 -12.56
CA PRO A 58 -2.72 -5.64 -12.90
C PRO A 58 -1.45 -5.69 -12.04
N LEU A 59 -0.93 -6.90 -11.83
CA LEU A 59 0.16 -7.17 -10.87
C LEU A 59 1.39 -6.28 -11.09
N GLN A 60 1.80 -6.07 -12.35
CA GLN A 60 2.97 -5.25 -12.67
C GLN A 60 2.78 -3.80 -12.23
N GLN A 61 1.61 -3.21 -12.44
CA GLN A 61 1.29 -1.87 -11.96
C GLN A 61 1.20 -1.83 -10.43
N ALA A 62 0.60 -2.85 -9.80
CA ALA A 62 0.55 -2.94 -8.34
C ALA A 62 1.95 -2.95 -7.72
N LEU A 63 2.89 -3.70 -8.33
CA LEU A 63 4.29 -3.74 -7.91
C LEU A 63 4.96 -2.36 -8.05
N LEU A 64 4.78 -1.69 -9.19
CA LEU A 64 5.33 -0.35 -9.41
C LEU A 64 4.79 0.68 -8.41
N VAL A 65 3.48 0.67 -8.16
CA VAL A 65 2.85 1.57 -7.18
C VAL A 65 3.43 1.33 -5.79
N GLY A 66 3.56 0.07 -5.36
CA GLY A 66 4.18 -0.24 -4.06
C GLY A 66 5.64 0.26 -3.96
N GLN A 67 6.43 0.15 -5.04
CA GLN A 67 7.80 0.68 -5.07
C GLN A 67 7.84 2.21 -5.01
N VAL A 68 6.98 2.90 -5.78
CA VAL A 68 6.87 4.37 -5.79
C VAL A 68 6.53 4.90 -4.39
N PHE A 69 5.64 4.22 -3.68
CA PHE A 69 5.29 4.54 -2.30
C PHE A 69 6.19 3.88 -1.25
N GLN A 70 7.29 3.26 -1.69
CA GLN A 70 8.36 2.74 -0.85
C GLN A 70 7.86 1.72 0.17
N GLN A 71 6.90 0.89 -0.23
CA GLN A 71 6.40 -0.20 0.60
C GLN A 71 7.37 -1.37 0.53
N ASN A 72 7.53 -2.09 1.63
CA ASN A 72 8.38 -3.29 1.67
C ASN A 72 7.75 -4.48 0.92
N ALA A 73 6.43 -4.49 0.80
CA ALA A 73 5.68 -5.53 0.10
C ALA A 73 4.31 -5.02 -0.34
N ILE A 74 3.65 -5.78 -1.22
CA ILE A 74 2.23 -5.67 -1.50
C ILE A 74 1.50 -6.98 -1.19
N MET A 75 0.24 -6.88 -0.78
CA MET A 75 -0.68 -8.01 -0.77
C MET A 75 -1.45 -8.03 -2.08
N PHE A 76 -1.45 -9.17 -2.79
CA PHE A 76 -2.11 -9.34 -4.08
C PHE A 76 -2.88 -10.65 -4.12
N CYS A 77 -4.08 -10.65 -4.69
CA CYS A 77 -4.90 -11.84 -4.88
C CYS A 77 -5.73 -11.73 -6.16
N SER A 78 -6.13 -12.89 -6.65
CA SER A 78 -7.21 -13.03 -7.64
C SER A 78 -8.47 -13.50 -6.94
N VAL A 79 -9.63 -13.26 -7.55
CA VAL A 79 -10.91 -13.74 -7.02
C VAL A 79 -10.91 -15.27 -6.98
N GLY A 80 -11.13 -15.84 -5.80
CA GLY A 80 -11.13 -17.29 -5.59
C GLY A 80 -9.76 -17.88 -5.22
N ASP A 81 -8.70 -17.07 -5.24
CA ASP A 81 -7.35 -17.50 -4.87
C ASP A 81 -6.93 -16.98 -3.49
N THR A 82 -5.88 -17.61 -2.96
CA THR A 82 -5.24 -17.14 -1.71
C THR A 82 -4.50 -15.83 -1.96
N ALA A 83 -4.51 -14.94 -0.97
CA ALA A 83 -3.71 -13.73 -1.03
C ALA A 83 -2.23 -14.02 -0.78
N HIS A 84 -1.37 -13.40 -1.59
CA HIS A 84 0.07 -13.53 -1.50
C HIS A 84 0.69 -12.21 -1.08
N VAL A 85 1.71 -12.28 -0.24
CA VAL A 85 2.60 -11.14 0.05
C VAL A 85 3.78 -11.20 -0.89
N LEU A 86 3.95 -10.15 -1.69
CA LEU A 86 5.06 -10.01 -2.64
C LEU A 86 6.00 -8.95 -2.11
N SER A 87 7.15 -9.39 -1.60
CA SER A 87 8.18 -8.51 -1.04
C SER A 87 9.16 -8.07 -2.12
N TYR A 88 9.65 -6.83 -2.01
CA TYR A 88 10.74 -6.34 -2.85
C TYR A 88 12.06 -6.80 -2.26
N LEU A 89 12.95 -7.37 -3.08
CA LEU A 89 14.32 -7.61 -2.67
C LEU A 89 15.01 -6.24 -2.60
N ASN A 90 15.43 -5.85 -1.40
CA ASN A 90 16.34 -4.73 -1.27
C ASN A 90 17.62 -5.13 -1.99
N ALA A 91 17.96 -4.44 -3.08
CA ALA A 91 19.34 -4.44 -3.55
C ALA A 91 20.15 -3.89 -2.38
N VAL A 92 20.96 -4.75 -1.77
CA VAL A 92 21.97 -4.33 -0.80
C VAL A 92 22.88 -3.39 -1.58
N GLY A 93 22.73 -2.08 -1.33
CA GLY A 93 23.64 -1.04 -1.80
C GLY A 93 24.92 -1.05 -0.99
#